data_AF-A0A917PMG6-F1
#
_entry.id   AF-A0A917PMG6-F1
#
_cell.length_a   1.000
_cell.length_b   1.000
_cell.length_c   1.000
_cell.angle_alpha   90.00
_cell.angle_beta   90.00
_cell.angle_gamma   90.00
#
_symmetry.space_group_name_H-M   'P 1'
#
loop_
_entity.id
_entity.type
_entity.pdbx_description
1 polymer ?
#
loop_
_entity_poly.entity_id
_entity_poly.type
_entity_poly.pdbx_seq_one_letter_code
_entity_poly.pdbx_strand_id
1 'polypeptide(L)'
;MFVIHDAFITYVLEKATMATEMFSDPTEKLQAIIKDFVKTFDLYKPHISVFYQENIYLKPEYENRIKKKRDQFKDIVLHTLREGKEAGAFRADLSVDITTMAILGMVNWTYKWYTYSGAKTIDEIGSIYVDLILRAVLKADSTSGSTYENLLINSVREDFHM
;
A
#
# COMPACT_ATOMS: atom_id res chain seq x y z
N MET A 1 -18.79 4.74 -15.08
CA MET A 1 -18.40 4.65 -13.66
C MET A 1 -17.76 3.30 -13.31
N PHE A 2 -18.44 2.15 -13.49
CA PHE A 2 -17.86 0.81 -13.28
C PHE A 2 -16.55 0.53 -14.04
N VAL A 3 -16.48 0.90 -15.32
CA VAL A 3 -15.32 0.62 -16.18
C VAL A 3 -14.03 1.23 -15.63
N ILE A 4 -14.10 2.38 -14.96
CA ILE A 4 -12.92 3.07 -14.43
C ILE A 4 -12.44 2.41 -13.14
N HIS A 5 -13.36 2.06 -12.22
CA HIS A 5 -12.99 1.30 -11.02
C HIS A 5 -12.44 -0.09 -11.37
N ASP A 6 -13.06 -0.77 -12.34
CA ASP A 6 -12.63 -2.08 -12.80
C ASP A 6 -11.28 -1.98 -13.52
N ALA A 7 -11.08 -1.02 -14.42
CA ALA A 7 -9.79 -0.81 -15.09
C ALA A 7 -8.68 -0.47 -14.09
N PHE A 8 -8.95 0.43 -13.14
CA PHE A 8 -8.02 0.80 -12.07
C PHE A 8 -7.59 -0.43 -11.27
N ILE A 9 -8.55 -1.17 -10.68
CA ILE A 9 -8.19 -2.30 -9.82
C ILE A 9 -7.60 -3.46 -10.61
N THR A 10 -7.99 -3.62 -11.88
CA THR A 10 -7.39 -4.63 -12.79
C THR A 10 -5.93 -4.31 -13.03
N TYR A 11 -5.60 -3.06 -13.39
CA TYR A 11 -4.22 -2.64 -13.59
C TYR A 11 -3.38 -2.84 -12.33
N VAL A 12 -3.88 -2.39 -11.17
CA VAL A 12 -3.16 -2.55 -9.89
C VAL A 12 -2.93 -4.02 -9.58
N LEU A 13 -3.95 -4.87 -9.76
CA LEU A 13 -3.85 -6.31 -9.52
C LEU A 13 -2.86 -6.98 -10.47
N GLU A 14 -2.90 -6.66 -11.77
CA GLU A 14 -1.96 -7.18 -12.76
C GLU A 14 -0.51 -6.83 -12.41
N LYS A 15 -0.25 -5.56 -12.08
CA LYS A 15 1.09 -5.11 -11.67
C LYS A 15 1.58 -5.80 -10.41
N ALA A 16 0.70 -5.98 -9.43
CA ALA A 16 1.03 -6.69 -8.21
C ALA A 16 1.38 -8.15 -8.49
N THR A 17 0.59 -8.85 -9.31
CA THR A 17 0.87 -10.22 -9.75
C THR A 17 2.21 -10.31 -10.49
N MET A 18 2.47 -9.41 -11.44
CA MET A 18 3.76 -9.36 -12.16
C MET A 18 4.94 -9.17 -11.20
N ALA A 19 4.80 -8.33 -10.17
CA ALA A 19 5.85 -8.16 -9.17
C ALA A 19 6.13 -9.45 -8.40
N THR A 20 5.09 -10.23 -8.05
CA THR A 20 5.27 -11.53 -7.38
C THR A 20 5.94 -12.59 -8.25
N GLU A 21 5.83 -12.48 -9.58
CA GLU A 21 6.45 -13.39 -10.53
C GLU A 21 7.89 -12.99 -10.87
N MET A 22 8.17 -11.67 -10.91
CA MET A 22 9.44 -11.12 -11.39
C MET A 22 10.52 -11.06 -10.30
N PHE A 23 10.12 -10.85 -9.05
CA PHE A 23 11.06 -10.69 -7.93
C PHE A 23 10.94 -11.87 -6.97
N SER A 24 12.07 -12.34 -6.46
CA SER A 24 12.11 -13.32 -5.37
C SER A 24 12.28 -12.65 -4.00
N ASP A 25 12.97 -11.50 -3.93
CA ASP A 25 13.13 -10.73 -2.70
C ASP A 25 11.81 -10.02 -2.31
N PRO A 26 11.25 -10.29 -1.12
CA PRO A 26 10.04 -9.61 -0.63
C PRO A 26 10.18 -8.08 -0.55
N THR A 27 11.39 -7.55 -0.37
CA THR A 27 11.65 -6.11 -0.36
C THR A 27 11.44 -5.50 -1.74
N GLU A 28 12.02 -6.11 -2.78
CA GLU A 28 11.85 -5.71 -4.18
C GLU A 28 10.39 -5.86 -4.63
N LYS A 29 9.72 -6.97 -4.26
CA LYS A 29 8.29 -7.17 -4.50
C LYS A 29 7.46 -6.01 -3.94
N LEU A 30 7.65 -5.70 -2.66
CA LEU A 30 6.89 -4.65 -1.97
C LEU A 30 7.14 -3.28 -2.60
N GLN A 31 8.40 -2.97 -2.94
CA GLN A 31 8.77 -1.74 -3.63
C GLN A 31 8.04 -1.61 -4.98
N ALA A 32 8.03 -2.66 -5.80
CA ALA A 32 7.38 -2.65 -7.11
C ALA A 32 5.86 -2.46 -6.97
N ILE A 33 5.23 -3.20 -6.05
CA ILE A 33 3.80 -3.10 -5.75
C ILE A 33 3.41 -1.66 -5.36
N ILE A 34 4.15 -1.03 -4.45
CA ILE A 34 3.86 0.34 -3.99
C ILE A 34 4.01 1.35 -5.13
N LYS A 35 5.11 1.27 -5.89
CA LYS A 35 5.37 2.19 -7.02
C LYS A 35 4.26 2.11 -8.06
N ASP A 36 3.89 0.90 -8.48
CA ASP A 36 2.88 0.73 -9.50
C ASP A 36 1.48 1.09 -9.00
N PHE A 37 1.18 0.84 -7.71
CA PHE A 37 -0.06 1.30 -7.12
C PHE A 37 -0.17 2.83 -7.11
N VAL A 38 0.90 3.55 -6.77
CA VAL A 38 0.91 5.03 -6.78
C VAL A 38 0.76 5.58 -8.21
N LYS A 39 1.45 5.00 -9.20
CA LYS A 39 1.37 5.45 -10.60
C LYS A 39 -0.04 5.42 -11.18
N THR A 40 -0.93 4.59 -10.65
CA THR A 40 -2.32 4.53 -11.11
C THR A 40 -3.08 5.85 -10.95
N PHE A 41 -2.72 6.68 -9.96
CA PHE A 41 -3.37 7.97 -9.78
C PHE A 41 -3.04 8.99 -10.88
N ASP A 42 -1.97 8.76 -11.63
CA ASP A 42 -1.61 9.56 -12.81
C ASP A 42 -2.36 9.07 -14.06
N LEU A 43 -2.41 7.76 -14.24
CA LEU A 43 -3.03 7.12 -15.42
C LEU A 43 -4.53 7.38 -15.54
N TYR A 44 -5.25 7.47 -14.41
CA TYR A 44 -6.71 7.57 -14.41
C TYR A 44 -7.23 8.98 -14.08
N LYS A 45 -6.34 9.99 -14.02
CA LYS A 45 -6.62 11.33 -13.48
C LYS A 45 -7.69 12.16 -14.19
N PRO A 46 -7.89 12.11 -15.53
CA PRO A 46 -8.98 12.86 -16.19
C PRO A 46 -10.38 12.49 -15.66
N HIS A 47 -10.50 11.39 -14.91
CA HIS A 47 -11.77 10.89 -14.40
C HIS A 47 -11.85 10.81 -12.86
N ILE A 48 -10.75 10.99 -12.11
CA ILE A 48 -10.69 10.73 -10.65
C ILE A 48 -11.45 11.79 -9.81
N SER A 49 -11.51 13.05 -10.25
CA SER A 49 -12.27 14.12 -9.57
C SER A 49 -13.78 13.88 -9.65
N VAL A 50 -14.28 13.39 -10.80
CA VAL A 50 -15.69 12.97 -10.99
C VAL A 50 -15.98 11.66 -10.24
N PHE A 51 -15.02 10.73 -10.24
CA PHE A 51 -15.11 9.38 -9.67
C PHE A 51 -15.34 9.33 -8.14
N TYR A 52 -14.75 10.22 -7.34
CA TYR A 52 -14.90 10.19 -5.89
C TYR A 52 -15.99 11.12 -5.34
N GLN A 53 -16.49 12.08 -6.14
CA GLN A 53 -17.66 12.89 -5.78
C GLN A 53 -18.97 12.12 -6.00
N GLU A 54 -19.00 11.14 -6.92
CA GLU A 54 -20.20 10.40 -7.31
C GLU A 54 -20.22 8.94 -6.81
N ASN A 55 -19.65 8.66 -5.63
CA ASN A 55 -19.59 7.32 -5.00
C ASN A 55 -20.97 6.69 -4.65
N ILE A 56 -22.07 7.16 -5.25
CA ILE A 56 -23.45 6.93 -4.80
C ILE A 56 -24.22 5.93 -5.68
N TYR A 57 -23.73 5.50 -6.86
CA TYR A 57 -24.56 4.68 -7.77
C TYR A 57 -23.80 3.58 -8.56
N LEU A 58 -23.17 2.62 -7.88
CA LEU A 58 -22.77 1.35 -8.52
C LEU A 58 -23.88 0.30 -8.32
N LYS A 59 -24.22 -0.45 -9.38
CA LYS A 59 -25.15 -1.58 -9.27
C LYS A 59 -24.50 -2.72 -8.45
N PRO A 60 -25.25 -3.48 -7.65
CA PRO A 60 -24.71 -4.52 -6.75
C PRO A 60 -23.82 -5.58 -7.44
N GLU A 61 -24.15 -5.96 -8.68
CA GLU A 61 -23.39 -6.93 -9.47
C GLU A 61 -21.95 -6.48 -9.78
N TYR A 62 -21.77 -5.18 -9.98
CA TYR A 62 -20.48 -4.56 -10.28
C TYR A 62 -19.63 -4.37 -9.03
N GLU A 63 -20.27 -4.11 -7.89
CA GLU A 63 -19.60 -4.01 -6.60
C GLU A 63 -18.92 -5.32 -6.21
N ASN A 64 -19.55 -6.47 -6.45
CA ASN A 64 -18.96 -7.77 -6.08
C ASN A 64 -17.68 -8.07 -6.89
N ARG A 65 -17.68 -7.78 -8.20
CA ARG A 65 -16.49 -8.01 -9.04
C ARG A 65 -15.32 -7.12 -8.62
N ILE A 66 -15.58 -5.83 -8.39
CA ILE A 66 -14.57 -4.89 -7.91
C ILE A 66 -14.07 -5.30 -6.52
N LYS A 67 -14.98 -5.68 -5.61
CA LYS A 67 -14.64 -6.16 -4.28
C LYS A 67 -13.70 -7.37 -4.35
N LYS A 68 -14.00 -8.36 -5.18
CA LYS A 68 -13.13 -9.53 -5.37
C LYS A 68 -11.72 -9.14 -5.81
N LYS A 69 -11.58 -8.25 -6.78
CA LYS A 69 -10.26 -7.77 -7.24
C LYS A 69 -9.52 -6.97 -6.16
N ARG A 70 -10.24 -6.17 -5.36
CA ARG A 70 -9.67 -5.47 -4.20
C ARG A 70 -9.19 -6.42 -3.11
N ASP A 71 -9.99 -7.45 -2.81
CA ASP A 71 -9.63 -8.48 -1.85
C ASP A 71 -8.37 -9.23 -2.33
N GLN A 72 -8.30 -9.61 -3.61
CA GLN A 72 -7.11 -10.24 -4.21
C GLN A 72 -5.86 -9.35 -4.13
N PHE A 73 -5.99 -8.06 -4.46
CA PHE A 73 -4.85 -7.13 -4.36
C PHE A 73 -4.37 -6.98 -2.92
N LYS A 74 -5.31 -6.81 -1.97
CA LYS A 74 -5.00 -6.78 -0.53
C LYS A 74 -4.26 -8.04 -0.11
N ASP A 75 -4.72 -9.20 -0.55
CA ASP A 75 -4.10 -10.47 -0.22
C ASP A 75 -2.65 -10.55 -0.76
N ILE A 76 -2.36 -10.04 -1.96
CA ILE A 76 -0.97 -10.00 -2.48
C ILE A 76 -0.05 -9.15 -1.59
N VAL A 77 -0.51 -7.97 -1.16
CA VAL A 77 0.27 -7.11 -0.25
C VAL A 77 0.52 -7.82 1.08
N LEU A 78 -0.53 -8.43 1.63
CA LEU A 78 -0.49 -9.18 2.89
C LEU A 78 0.50 -10.36 2.82
N HIS A 79 0.46 -11.14 1.74
CA HIS A 79 1.39 -12.26 1.54
C HIS A 79 2.83 -11.76 1.37
N THR A 80 3.06 -10.68 0.63
CA THR A 80 4.40 -10.09 0.47
C THR A 80 4.99 -9.65 1.81
N LEU A 81 4.19 -9.03 2.68
CA LEU A 81 4.61 -8.67 4.03
C LEU A 81 4.87 -9.89 4.92
N ARG A 82 4.04 -10.94 4.80
CA ARG A 82 4.25 -12.20 5.51
C ARG A 82 5.56 -12.87 5.07
N GLU A 83 5.82 -12.96 3.77
CA GLU A 83 7.05 -13.51 3.21
C GLU A 83 8.28 -12.75 3.72
N GLY A 84 8.27 -11.42 3.71
CA GLY A 84 9.39 -10.63 4.23
C GLY A 84 9.61 -10.80 5.72
N LYS A 85 8.54 -11.00 6.50
CA LYS A 85 8.64 -11.33 7.92
C LYS A 85 9.23 -12.71 8.15
N GLU A 86 8.78 -13.72 7.40
CA GLU A 86 9.27 -15.11 7.48
C GLU A 86 10.72 -15.24 7.02
N ALA A 87 11.12 -14.49 5.99
CA ALA A 87 12.50 -14.42 5.50
C ALA A 87 13.43 -13.59 6.41
N GLY A 88 12.89 -12.92 7.43
CA GLY A 88 13.66 -12.06 8.34
C GLY A 88 14.14 -10.73 7.73
N ALA A 89 13.65 -10.38 6.53
CA ALA A 89 13.91 -9.09 5.89
C ALA A 89 13.11 -7.96 6.58
N PHE A 90 11.91 -8.27 7.06
CA PHE A 90 11.04 -7.34 7.79
C PHE A 90 11.07 -7.61 9.29
N ARG A 91 10.75 -6.59 10.08
CA ARG A 91 10.75 -6.63 11.55
C ARG A 91 9.81 -7.73 12.09
N ALA A 92 10.27 -8.48 13.08
CA ALA A 92 9.56 -9.67 13.58
C ALA A 92 8.27 -9.32 14.37
N ASP A 93 8.19 -8.12 14.92
CA ASP A 93 7.04 -7.59 15.66
C ASP A 93 5.99 -6.93 14.75
N LEU A 94 6.21 -6.92 13.42
CA LEU A 94 5.25 -6.38 12.47
C LEU A 94 3.91 -7.12 12.55
N SER A 95 2.81 -6.37 12.78
CA SER A 95 1.47 -6.86 12.52
C SER A 95 1.19 -6.77 11.02
N VAL A 96 1.19 -7.91 10.34
CA VAL A 96 1.04 -7.99 8.87
C VAL A 96 -0.30 -7.40 8.42
N ASP A 97 -1.39 -7.70 9.12
CA ASP A 97 -2.75 -7.24 8.76
C ASP A 97 -2.89 -5.73 8.90
N ILE A 98 -2.45 -5.17 10.04
CA ILE A 98 -2.53 -3.72 10.31
C ILE A 98 -1.61 -2.97 9.33
N THR A 99 -0.41 -3.49 9.08
CA THR A 99 0.54 -2.87 8.15
C THR A 99 0.00 -2.87 6.72
N THR A 100 -0.63 -3.97 6.29
CA THR A 100 -1.31 -4.03 4.98
C THR A 100 -2.35 -2.93 4.86
N MET A 101 -3.22 -2.78 5.86
CA MET A 101 -4.26 -1.74 5.86
C MET A 101 -3.67 -0.33 5.90
N ALA A 102 -2.58 -0.10 6.65
CA ALA A 102 -1.89 1.18 6.71
C ALA A 102 -1.30 1.57 5.34
N ILE A 103 -0.64 0.64 4.64
CA ILE A 103 -0.10 0.87 3.29
C ILE A 103 -1.23 1.19 2.31
N LEU A 104 -2.29 0.37 2.31
CA LEU A 104 -3.44 0.60 1.43
C LEU A 104 -4.11 1.94 1.72
N GLY A 105 -4.28 2.30 2.99
CA GLY A 105 -4.86 3.59 3.39
C GLY A 105 -4.02 4.78 2.95
N MET A 106 -2.70 4.72 3.18
CA MET A 106 -1.75 5.76 2.78
C MET A 106 -1.79 6.00 1.27
N VAL A 107 -1.67 4.93 0.48
CA VAL A 107 -1.66 5.06 -0.98
C VAL A 107 -3.03 5.48 -1.51
N ASN A 108 -4.12 4.92 -0.97
CA ASN A 108 -5.47 5.34 -1.35
C ASN A 108 -5.74 6.80 -1.03
N TRP A 109 -5.18 7.41 0.02
CA TRP A 109 -5.46 8.81 0.31
C TRP A 109 -4.90 9.79 -0.73
N THR A 110 -3.94 9.34 -1.56
CA THR A 110 -3.26 10.14 -2.59
C THR A 110 -4.23 10.84 -3.55
N TYR A 111 -5.35 10.22 -3.93
CA TYR A 111 -6.31 10.86 -4.85
C TYR A 111 -6.91 12.17 -4.31
N LYS A 112 -6.95 12.36 -2.99
CA LYS A 112 -7.57 13.53 -2.38
C LYS A 112 -6.73 14.79 -2.54
N TRP A 113 -5.41 14.65 -2.65
CA TRP A 113 -4.49 15.77 -2.57
C TRP A 113 -3.50 15.86 -3.75
N TYR A 114 -3.25 14.77 -4.47
CA TYR A 114 -2.29 14.76 -5.59
C TYR A 114 -2.79 15.60 -6.77
N THR A 115 -2.01 16.61 -7.17
CA THR A 115 -2.25 17.44 -8.35
C THR A 115 -1.13 17.26 -9.37
N TYR A 116 -1.47 17.13 -10.67
CA TYR A 116 -0.49 16.79 -11.71
C TYR A 116 0.47 17.95 -11.97
N SER A 117 -0.08 19.17 -11.92
CA SER A 117 0.68 20.43 -11.91
C SER A 117 1.27 20.77 -10.54
N GLY A 118 1.30 19.82 -9.61
CA GLY A 118 1.89 20.00 -8.29
C GLY A 118 3.41 20.02 -8.33
N ALA A 119 4.04 20.28 -7.18
CA ALA A 119 5.50 20.38 -7.07
C ALA A 119 6.24 19.03 -7.22
N LYS A 120 5.53 17.90 -7.20
CA LYS A 120 6.09 16.56 -7.27
C LYS A 120 5.35 15.71 -8.29
N THR A 121 6.12 14.98 -9.11
CA THR A 121 5.57 14.01 -10.05
C THR A 121 5.08 12.76 -9.31
N ILE A 122 4.24 11.96 -9.96
CA ILE A 122 3.75 10.71 -9.36
C ILE A 122 4.88 9.71 -9.05
N ASP A 123 5.95 9.72 -9.85
CA ASP A 123 7.11 8.85 -9.64
C ASP A 123 7.94 9.28 -8.43
N GLU A 124 8.06 10.59 -8.20
CA GLU A 124 8.69 11.13 -6.99
C GLU A 124 7.88 10.77 -5.75
N ILE A 125 6.55 10.91 -5.81
CA ILE A 125 5.65 10.51 -4.71
C ILE A 125 5.76 9.01 -4.44
N GLY A 126 5.77 8.18 -5.48
CA GLY A 126 5.94 6.73 -5.35
C GLY A 126 7.25 6.36 -4.70
N SER A 127 8.33 7.08 -5.01
CA SER A 127 9.65 6.87 -4.41
C SER A 127 9.68 7.27 -2.93
N ILE A 128 9.01 8.36 -2.56
CA ILE A 128 8.85 8.80 -1.17
C ILE A 128 8.05 7.77 -0.36
N TYR A 129 6.95 7.25 -0.90
CA TYR A 129 6.16 6.22 -0.22
C TYR A 129 6.93 4.93 -0.02
N VAL A 130 7.70 4.50 -1.01
CA VAL A 130 8.59 3.33 -0.85
C VAL A 130 9.58 3.56 0.27
N ASP A 131 10.28 4.69 0.31
CA ASP A 131 11.24 4.98 1.38
C ASP A 131 10.56 4.97 2.77
N LEU A 132 9.42 5.66 2.91
CA LEU A 132 8.65 5.70 4.15
C LEU A 132 8.20 4.31 4.62
N ILE A 133 7.64 3.51 3.72
CA ILE A 133 7.12 2.18 4.04
C ILE A 133 8.27 1.21 4.33
N LEU A 134 9.34 1.21 3.53
CA LEU A 134 10.49 0.34 3.75
C LEU A 134 11.17 0.64 5.08
N ARG A 135 11.35 1.93 5.46
CA ARG A 135 11.86 2.28 6.79
C ARG A 135 10.98 1.77 7.93
N ALA A 136 9.66 1.70 7.73
CA ALA A 136 8.73 1.21 8.74
C ALA A 136 8.73 -0.32 8.89
N VAL A 137 8.98 -1.07 7.80
CA VAL A 137 8.88 -2.53 7.79
C VAL A 137 10.21 -3.27 7.84
N LEU A 138 11.29 -2.70 7.31
CA LEU A 138 12.60 -3.35 7.27
C LEU A 138 13.10 -3.62 8.69
N LYS A 139 13.76 -4.76 8.86
CA LYS A 139 14.48 -5.06 10.09
C LYS A 139 15.59 -4.03 10.27
N ALA A 140 15.63 -3.33 11.40
CA ALA A 140 16.70 -2.40 11.69
C ALA A 140 18.03 -3.14 11.84
N ASP A 141 19.09 -2.62 11.22
CA ASP A 141 20.44 -3.04 11.56
C ASP A 141 20.71 -2.66 13.02
N SER A 142 21.26 -3.62 13.76
CA SER A 142 21.45 -3.65 15.23
C SER A 142 22.08 -2.42 15.91
N THR A 143 22.49 -1.39 15.17
CA THR A 143 23.09 -0.15 15.67
C THR A 143 22.08 0.97 16.00
N SER A 144 20.84 0.93 15.51
CA SER A 144 19.83 2.00 15.75
C SER A 144 18.57 1.58 16.50
N GLY A 145 18.36 0.27 16.74
CA GLY A 145 17.11 -0.27 17.32
C GLY A 145 16.83 0.13 18.77
N SER A 146 17.88 0.40 19.56
CA SER A 146 17.79 0.65 21.01
C SER A 146 17.01 1.93 21.38
N THR A 147 17.01 2.98 20.54
CA THR A 147 16.35 4.24 20.90
C THR A 147 14.85 4.22 20.57
N TYR A 148 14.45 3.62 19.45
CA TYR A 148 13.05 3.59 19.02
C TYR A 148 12.19 2.57 19.77
N GLU A 149 12.72 1.39 20.09
CA GLU A 149 11.99 0.38 20.88
C GLU A 149 11.61 0.91 22.27
N ASN A 150 12.53 1.64 22.91
CA ASN A 150 12.30 2.26 24.22
C ASN A 150 11.24 3.37 24.19
N LEU A 151 11.05 4.07 23.06
CA LEU A 151 10.04 5.13 22.90
C LEU A 151 8.66 4.59 22.51
N LEU A 152 8.58 3.44 21.82
CA LEU A 152 7.33 2.91 21.24
C LEU A 152 6.72 1.74 22.03
N ILE A 153 7.52 0.90 22.70
CA ILE A 153 6.99 -0.25 23.47
C ILE A 153 6.52 0.18 24.87
N ASN A 154 7.18 1.17 25.48
CA ASN A 154 6.81 1.65 26.81
C ASN A 154 5.50 2.45 26.81
N SER A 155 5.21 3.24 25.77
CA SER A 155 3.96 3.99 25.66
C SER A 155 2.74 3.09 25.50
N VAL A 156 2.84 2.00 24.74
CA VAL A 156 1.72 1.05 24.56
C VAL A 156 1.49 0.22 25.83
N ARG A 157 2.52 -0.15 26.59
CA ARG A 157 2.33 -0.96 27.82
C ARG A 157 1.72 -0.18 28.98
N GLU A 158 1.91 1.13 29.05
CA GLU A 158 1.33 1.98 30.10
C GLU A 158 -0.17 2.23 29.87
N ASP A 159 -0.61 2.33 28.60
CA ASP A 159 -1.99 2.68 28.25
C ASP A 159 -3.02 1.53 28.38
N PHE A 160 -2.58 0.26 28.48
CA PHE A 160 -3.48 -0.90 28.61
C PHE A 160 -3.68 -1.40 30.05
N HIS A 161 -3.17 -0.68 31.05
CA HIS A 161 -3.31 -1.01 32.47
C HIS A 161 -4.09 0.02 33.30
N MET A 162 -4.88 0.90 32.66
CA MET A 162 -5.78 1.85 33.34
C MET A 162 -7.25 1.56 33.04
#